data_AF-A0A8X7R802-F1
#
_entry.id   AF-A0A8X7R802-F1
#
_cell.length_a   1.000
_cell.length_b   1.000
_cell.length_c   1.000
_cell.angle_alpha   90.00
_cell.angle_beta   90.00
_cell.angle_gamma   90.00
#
_symmetry.space_group_name_H-M   'P 1'
#
loop_
_entity.id
_entity.type
_entity.pdbx_description
1 polymer ?
#
loop_
_entity_poly.entity_id
_entity_poly.type
_entity_poly.pdbx_seq_one_letter_code
_entity_poly.pdbx_strand_id
1 'polypeptide(L)'
;MLHYKTDECNRFVTTPGIFVSFSLLFMTLAGFYAAYYKSDCLFRIHFFIFFLWMFVVVAKAVFVYRLNNETNPRLYPGTKIHEFRLEDYSGWVRRLVIKDDEWYRTRRCLVKDNVCNKLFSNQNMSASEFRQMNLTPIQSGCCKPPLSCGLTYVKPNIWTMSRYYNNVEDDCKTWNNTANTLCFDCDSCKAVTIANLQNTSFSLTFNILHIVFSLSIGIVGWFAWLRILRETEN
;
A
#
# COMPACT_ATOMS: atom_id res chain seq x y z
N MET A 1 6.20 3.29 -5.31
CA MET A 1 6.29 1.86 -5.64
C MET A 1 7.11 1.17 -4.56
N LEU A 2 6.49 0.32 -3.74
CA LEU A 2 7.21 -0.61 -2.85
C LEU A 2 7.92 -1.61 -3.75
N HIS A 3 9.17 -1.32 -4.10
CA HIS A 3 10.03 -2.31 -4.73
C HIS A 3 10.85 -2.95 -3.64
N TYR A 4 10.52 -4.22 -3.36
CA TYR A 4 11.39 -5.04 -2.56
C TYR A 4 12.52 -5.59 -3.45
N LYS A 5 13.76 -5.60 -2.99
CA LYS A 5 14.94 -6.14 -3.68
C LYS A 5 14.83 -7.65 -3.87
N THR A 6 14.02 -8.33 -3.07
CA THR A 6 13.79 -9.78 -3.19
C THR A 6 12.41 -10.14 -3.75
N ASP A 7 12.42 -11.03 -4.74
CA ASP A 7 11.24 -11.44 -5.50
C ASP A 7 10.15 -12.07 -4.63
N GLU A 8 10.52 -12.80 -3.58
CA GLU A 8 9.60 -13.46 -2.65
C GLU A 8 8.69 -12.44 -1.93
N CYS A 9 9.25 -11.32 -1.49
CA CYS A 9 8.52 -10.26 -0.83
C CYS A 9 7.77 -9.38 -1.84
N ASN A 10 8.34 -9.22 -3.03
CA ASN A 10 7.68 -8.49 -4.11
C ASN A 10 6.41 -9.23 -4.58
N ARG A 11 6.37 -10.57 -4.50
CA ARG A 11 5.19 -11.37 -4.83
C ARG A 11 3.97 -10.95 -4.03
N PHE A 12 4.09 -10.70 -2.73
CA PHE A 12 2.93 -10.31 -1.90
C PHE A 12 2.31 -8.97 -2.34
N VAL A 13 3.15 -8.00 -2.72
CA VAL A 13 2.71 -6.66 -3.14
C VAL A 13 2.29 -6.61 -4.62
N THR A 14 2.89 -7.45 -5.47
CA THR A 14 2.71 -7.42 -6.93
C THR A 14 1.60 -8.37 -7.41
N THR A 15 1.30 -9.44 -6.64
CA THR A 15 0.25 -10.43 -6.99
C THR A 15 -1.12 -9.78 -7.30
N PRO A 16 -1.62 -8.79 -6.53
CA PRO A 16 -2.91 -8.17 -6.82
C PRO A 16 -2.93 -7.40 -8.14
N GLY A 17 -1.80 -6.79 -8.55
CA GLY A 17 -1.69 -6.09 -9.83
C GLY A 17 -1.71 -7.06 -11.01
N ILE A 18 -0.98 -8.18 -10.91
CA ILE A 18 -0.92 -9.21 -11.95
C ILE A 18 -2.32 -9.81 -12.19
N PHE A 19 -3.07 -10.08 -11.13
CA PHE A 19 -4.43 -10.63 -11.25
C PHE A 19 -5.36 -9.68 -12.03
N VAL A 20 -5.27 -8.37 -11.77
CA VAL A 20 -6.07 -7.36 -12.48
C VAL A 20 -5.68 -7.30 -13.96
N SER A 21 -4.38 -7.27 -14.27
CA SER A 21 -3.89 -7.24 -15.66
C SER A 21 -4.29 -8.48 -16.45
N PHE A 22 -4.19 -9.67 -15.85
CA PHE A 22 -4.61 -10.92 -16.49
C PHE A 22 -6.11 -10.97 -16.73
N SER A 23 -6.90 -10.47 -15.76
CA SER A 23 -8.36 -10.38 -15.91
C SER A 23 -8.76 -9.47 -17.07
N LEU A 24 -8.10 -8.31 -17.21
CA LEU A 24 -8.32 -7.40 -18.35
C LEU A 24 -8.02 -8.08 -19.69
N LEU A 25 -6.93 -8.83 -19.77
CA LEU A 25 -6.56 -9.57 -20.98
C LEU A 25 -7.63 -10.62 -21.35
N PHE A 26 -8.14 -11.35 -20.37
CA PHE A 26 -9.22 -12.31 -20.62
C PHE A 26 -10.50 -11.61 -21.14
N MET A 27 -10.85 -10.47 -20.54
CA MET A 27 -12.02 -9.70 -20.96
C MET A 27 -11.89 -9.19 -22.40
N THR A 28 -10.74 -8.68 -22.81
CA THR A 28 -10.54 -8.23 -24.19
C THR A 28 -10.62 -9.38 -25.19
N LEU A 29 -10.00 -10.53 -24.90
CA LEU A 29 -10.06 -11.73 -25.74
C LEU A 29 -11.50 -12.25 -25.90
N ALA A 30 -12.28 -12.29 -24.82
CA ALA A 30 -13.68 -12.68 -24.87
C ALA A 30 -14.51 -11.71 -25.73
N GLY A 31 -14.23 -10.40 -25.66
CA GLY A 31 -14.86 -9.39 -26.50
C GLY A 31 -14.54 -9.57 -27.99
N PHE A 32 -13.27 -9.85 -28.32
CA PHE A 32 -12.86 -10.16 -29.70
C PHE A 32 -13.54 -11.43 -30.22
N TYR A 33 -13.63 -12.47 -29.39
CA TYR A 33 -14.32 -13.71 -29.74
C TYR A 33 -15.81 -13.45 -30.01
N ALA A 34 -16.51 -12.71 -29.15
CA ALA A 34 -17.91 -12.34 -29.36
C ALA A 34 -18.11 -11.57 -30.68
N ALA A 35 -17.22 -10.63 -31.00
CA ALA A 35 -17.27 -9.87 -32.25
C ALA A 35 -17.04 -10.74 -33.49
N TYR A 36 -16.14 -11.73 -33.41
CA TYR A 36 -15.86 -12.63 -34.52
C TYR A 36 -17.07 -13.47 -34.93
N TYR A 37 -17.80 -14.04 -33.96
CA TYR A 37 -18.99 -14.86 -34.24
C TYR A 37 -20.26 -14.05 -34.54
N LYS A 38 -20.22 -12.71 -34.40
CA LYS A 38 -21.38 -11.81 -34.58
C LYS A 38 -22.65 -12.27 -33.85
N SER A 39 -22.50 -13.00 -32.74
CA SER A 39 -23.63 -13.59 -32.01
C SER A 39 -24.10 -12.66 -30.91
N ASP A 40 -25.37 -12.26 -30.96
CA ASP A 40 -26.00 -11.40 -29.95
C ASP A 40 -25.91 -12.01 -28.53
N CYS A 41 -26.10 -13.33 -28.42
CA CYS A 41 -26.02 -14.03 -27.14
C CYS A 41 -24.63 -13.90 -26.48
N LEU A 42 -23.56 -14.02 -27.27
CA LEU A 42 -22.19 -13.89 -26.76
C LEU A 42 -21.89 -12.48 -26.27
N PHE A 43 -22.39 -11.45 -26.96
CA PHE A 43 -22.25 -10.06 -26.50
C PHE A 43 -23.00 -9.81 -25.20
N ARG A 44 -24.22 -10.31 -25.04
CA ARG A 44 -24.98 -10.19 -23.78
C ARG A 44 -24.23 -10.82 -22.61
N ILE A 45 -23.71 -12.04 -22.78
CA ILE A 45 -22.90 -12.72 -21.77
C ILE A 45 -21.63 -11.92 -21.46
N HIS A 46 -20.93 -11.40 -22.48
CA HIS A 46 -19.74 -10.59 -22.30
C HIS A 46 -20.00 -9.32 -21.49
N PHE A 47 -21.05 -8.55 -21.80
CA PHE A 47 -21.40 -7.34 -21.04
C PHE A 47 -21.82 -7.66 -19.61
N PHE A 48 -22.51 -8.77 -19.38
CA PHE A 48 -22.85 -9.20 -18.03
C PHE A 48 -21.59 -9.51 -17.20
N ILE A 49 -20.63 -10.24 -17.76
CA ILE A 49 -19.34 -10.51 -17.10
C ILE A 49 -18.57 -9.19 -16.87
N PHE A 50 -18.55 -8.29 -17.85
CA PHE A 50 -17.90 -6.99 -17.73
C PHE A 50 -18.52 -6.14 -16.61
N PHE A 51 -19.85 -6.16 -16.46
CA PHE A 51 -20.55 -5.48 -15.37
C PHE A 51 -20.14 -6.03 -13.99
N LEU A 52 -20.12 -7.36 -13.83
CA LEU A 52 -19.67 -8.00 -12.59
C LEU A 52 -18.21 -7.64 -12.27
N TRP A 53 -17.35 -7.65 -13.27
CA TRP A 53 -15.95 -7.27 -13.11
C TRP A 53 -15.81 -5.79 -12.71
N MET A 54 -16.57 -4.89 -13.34
CA MET A 54 -16.58 -3.47 -13.00
C MET A 54 -17.00 -3.25 -11.55
N PHE A 55 -18.04 -3.96 -11.08
CA PHE A 55 -18.46 -3.93 -9.69
C PHE A 55 -17.32 -4.30 -8.72
N VAL A 56 -16.56 -5.36 -9.02
CA VAL A 56 -15.39 -5.77 -8.21
C VAL A 56 -14.33 -4.67 -8.18
N VAL A 57 -14.01 -4.07 -9.33
CA VAL A 57 -13.00 -3.00 -9.42
C VAL A 57 -13.44 -1.75 -8.64
N VAL A 58 -14.71 -1.36 -8.73
CA VAL A 58 -15.24 -0.23 -7.97
C VAL A 58 -15.27 -0.53 -6.48
N ALA A 59 -15.71 -1.73 -6.06
CA ALA A 59 -15.67 -2.15 -4.66
C ALA A 59 -14.25 -2.07 -4.09
N LYS A 60 -13.24 -2.54 -4.84
CA LYS A 60 -11.82 -2.40 -4.49
C LYS A 60 -11.43 -0.92 -4.37
N ALA A 61 -11.81 -0.06 -5.31
CA ALA A 61 -11.48 1.36 -5.27
C ALA A 61 -12.10 2.07 -4.05
N VAL A 62 -13.36 1.76 -3.73
CA VAL A 62 -14.04 2.26 -2.53
C VAL A 62 -13.34 1.78 -1.27
N PHE A 63 -12.96 0.50 -1.20
CA PHE A 63 -12.20 -0.04 -0.07
C PHE A 63 -10.87 0.70 0.14
N VAL A 64 -10.09 0.90 -0.93
CA VAL A 64 -8.84 1.67 -0.89
C VAL A 64 -9.08 3.11 -0.43
N TYR A 65 -10.12 3.76 -0.97
CA TYR A 65 -10.48 5.12 -0.58
C TYR A 65 -10.81 5.21 0.92
N ARG A 66 -11.61 4.27 1.42
CA ARG A 66 -11.93 4.17 2.85
C ARG A 66 -10.69 3.96 3.70
N LEU A 67 -9.81 3.05 3.29
CA LEU A 67 -8.55 2.79 3.99
C LEU A 67 -7.64 4.03 4.05
N ASN A 68 -7.60 4.81 2.98
CA ASN A 68 -6.79 6.03 2.92
C ASN A 68 -7.36 7.18 3.76
N ASN A 69 -8.68 7.25 3.89
CA ASN A 69 -9.30 8.25 4.75
C ASN A 69 -9.04 7.98 6.25
N GLU A 70 -8.64 6.76 6.60
CA GLU A 70 -8.32 6.35 7.97
C GLU A 70 -6.86 6.64 8.34
N THR A 71 -5.97 6.73 7.35
CA THR A 71 -4.57 7.10 7.59
C THR A 71 -4.47 8.58 7.91
N ASN A 72 -4.30 8.92 9.19
CA ASN A 72 -4.10 10.30 9.65
C ASN A 72 -2.67 10.49 10.16
N PRO A 73 -1.69 10.81 9.30
CA PRO A 73 -0.32 11.05 9.72
C PRO A 73 -0.25 12.26 10.65
N ARG A 74 0.36 12.11 11.83
CA ARG A 74 0.59 13.21 12.76
C ARG A 74 1.94 13.85 12.50
N LEU A 75 1.97 15.15 12.26
CA LEU A 75 3.23 15.88 12.20
C LEU A 75 3.75 16.07 13.64
N TYR A 76 4.96 15.59 13.92
CA TYR A 76 5.54 15.81 15.25
C TYR A 76 5.96 17.29 15.39
N PRO A 77 5.57 18.00 16.46
CA PRO A 77 5.81 19.44 16.61
C PRO A 77 7.29 19.83 16.42
N GLY A 78 7.54 20.87 15.61
CA GLY A 78 8.90 21.36 15.33
C GLY A 78 9.72 20.49 14.38
N THR A 79 9.09 19.53 13.68
CA THR A 79 9.74 18.64 12.71
C THR A 79 8.95 18.54 11.41
N LYS A 80 9.56 17.97 10.36
CA LYS A 80 8.89 17.54 9.12
C LYS A 80 8.52 16.05 9.12
N ILE A 81 8.62 15.40 10.28
CA ILE A 81 8.45 13.95 10.39
C ILE A 81 6.99 13.63 10.70
N HIS A 82 6.41 12.76 9.87
CA HIS A 82 5.08 12.20 10.10
C HIS A 82 5.19 10.91 10.93
N GLU A 83 4.44 10.87 12.03
CA GLU A 83 4.28 9.70 12.89
C GLU A 83 2.93 9.03 12.64
N PHE A 84 2.93 7.70 12.76
CA PHE A 84 1.78 6.85 12.52
C PHE A 84 1.55 6.02 13.78
N ARG A 85 0.40 6.22 14.43
CA ARG A 85 0.01 5.48 15.63
C ARG A 85 -1.15 4.56 15.33
N LEU A 86 -1.10 3.34 15.86
CA LEU A 86 -2.14 2.34 15.62
C LEU A 86 -3.48 2.75 16.27
N GLU A 87 -3.44 3.50 17.38
CA GLU A 87 -4.61 4.02 18.09
C GLU A 87 -5.49 4.96 17.24
N ASP A 88 -4.88 5.67 16.30
CA ASP A 88 -5.55 6.64 15.44
C ASP A 88 -6.39 5.98 14.35
N TYR A 89 -6.17 4.69 14.12
CA TYR A 89 -6.94 3.90 13.16
C TYR A 89 -8.22 3.37 13.82
N SER A 90 -9.31 3.37 13.06
CA SER A 90 -10.55 2.71 13.48
C SER A 90 -10.35 1.21 13.73
N GLY A 91 -11.23 0.64 14.55
CA GLY A 91 -11.11 -0.77 14.98
C GLY A 91 -11.15 -1.78 13.83
N TRP A 92 -11.78 -1.45 12.70
CA TRP A 92 -11.79 -2.33 11.53
C TRP A 92 -10.43 -2.36 10.80
N VAL A 93 -9.76 -1.20 10.70
CA VAL A 93 -8.41 -1.11 10.10
C VAL A 93 -7.39 -1.79 11.00
N ARG A 94 -7.49 -1.63 12.33
CA ARG A 94 -6.62 -2.34 13.27
C ARG A 94 -6.71 -3.86 13.12
N ARG A 95 -7.90 -4.40 12.86
CA ARG A 95 -8.09 -5.83 12.55
C ARG A 95 -7.45 -6.25 11.22
N LEU A 96 -7.28 -5.32 10.27
CA LEU A 96 -6.61 -5.52 8.98
C LEU A 96 -5.07 -5.47 9.09
N VAL A 97 -4.50 -4.89 10.15
CA VAL A 97 -3.03 -4.90 10.38
C VAL A 97 -2.48 -6.27 10.76
N ILE A 98 -3.40 -7.21 11.01
CA ILE A 98 -3.23 -8.66 11.08
C ILE A 98 -2.31 -9.18 12.20
N LYS A 99 -2.89 -10.18 12.87
CA LYS A 99 -2.33 -11.33 13.57
C LYS A 99 -0.81 -11.50 13.45
N ASP A 100 -0.16 -11.75 14.58
CA ASP A 100 1.29 -11.79 14.71
C ASP A 100 2.00 -12.82 13.79
N ASP A 101 1.28 -13.85 13.33
CA ASP A 101 1.79 -14.88 12.42
C ASP A 101 2.02 -14.38 10.98
N GLU A 102 1.14 -13.52 10.46
CA GLU A 102 1.35 -12.92 9.14
C GLU A 102 2.34 -11.75 9.21
N TRP A 103 2.39 -11.01 10.33
CA TRP A 103 3.38 -9.95 10.54
C TRP A 103 4.81 -10.45 10.39
N TYR A 104 5.11 -11.66 10.88
CA TYR A 104 6.42 -12.27 10.78
C TYR A 104 6.96 -12.33 9.34
N ARG A 105 6.08 -12.55 8.34
CA ARG A 105 6.48 -12.56 6.93
C ARG A 105 6.84 -11.15 6.46
N THR A 106 5.99 -10.18 6.76
CA THR A 106 6.22 -8.77 6.42
C THR A 106 7.49 -8.24 7.06
N ARG A 107 7.72 -8.52 8.34
CA ARG A 107 8.94 -8.15 9.08
C ARG A 107 10.21 -8.71 8.44
N ARG A 108 10.24 -10.00 8.10
CA ARG A 108 11.39 -10.60 7.37
C ARG A 108 11.62 -9.88 6.05
N CYS A 109 10.52 -9.54 5.38
CA CYS A 109 10.46 -8.66 4.22
C CYS A 109 10.59 -7.17 4.54
N LEU A 110 11.14 -6.73 5.67
CA LEU A 110 11.59 -5.34 5.85
C LEU A 110 13.07 -5.35 6.21
N VAL A 111 13.46 -6.31 7.04
CA VAL A 111 14.84 -6.58 7.42
C VAL A 111 15.69 -6.98 6.20
N LYS A 112 15.25 -7.95 5.38
CA LYS A 112 16.06 -8.52 4.27
C LYS A 112 16.46 -7.50 3.20
N ASP A 113 15.65 -6.47 2.96
CA ASP A 113 15.93 -5.41 2.00
C ASP A 113 16.72 -4.26 2.56
N ASN A 114 16.85 -4.23 3.88
CA ASN A 114 17.45 -3.10 4.58
C ASN A 114 16.73 -1.80 4.20
N VAL A 115 15.40 -1.76 4.36
CA VAL A 115 14.57 -0.57 4.07
C VAL A 115 15.04 0.71 4.80
N CYS A 116 15.75 0.52 5.92
CA CYS A 116 16.35 1.59 6.72
C CYS A 116 17.75 2.01 6.27
N ASN A 117 18.44 1.21 5.44
CA ASN A 117 19.82 1.48 5.04
C ASN A 117 19.97 2.81 4.29
N LYS A 118 18.98 3.18 3.48
CA LYS A 118 18.99 4.49 2.80
C LYS A 118 19.00 5.64 3.81
N LEU A 119 18.25 5.52 4.91
CA LEU A 119 18.23 6.51 5.99
C LEU A 119 19.55 6.52 6.76
N PHE A 120 20.15 5.36 6.96
CA PHE A 120 21.38 5.18 7.73
C PHE A 120 22.67 5.41 6.92
N SER A 121 22.55 5.69 5.62
CA SER A 121 23.70 5.89 4.73
C SER A 121 24.56 7.09 5.15
N ASN A 122 23.93 8.16 5.67
CA ASN A 122 24.63 9.33 6.18
C ASN A 122 24.74 9.30 7.71
N GLN A 123 25.81 8.70 8.22
CA GLN A 123 26.09 8.55 9.65
C GLN A 123 26.48 9.87 10.35
N ASN A 124 26.82 10.92 9.60
CA ASN A 124 27.23 12.22 10.13
C ASN A 124 26.08 13.24 10.18
N MET A 125 24.84 12.78 9.94
CA MET A 125 23.66 13.63 9.94
C MET A 125 23.37 14.18 11.34
N SER A 126 23.27 15.49 11.45
CA SER A 126 22.93 16.18 12.70
C SER A 126 21.47 15.96 13.09
N ALA A 127 21.15 16.13 14.39
CA ALA A 127 19.78 16.00 14.88
C ALA A 127 18.81 17.02 14.23
N SER A 128 19.29 18.23 13.92
CA SER A 128 18.51 19.25 13.23
C SER A 128 18.19 18.87 11.80
N GLU A 129 19.15 18.33 11.06
CA GLU A 129 18.93 17.83 9.69
C GLU A 129 17.96 16.65 9.69
N PHE A 130 18.13 15.72 10.62
CA PHE A 130 17.24 14.56 10.76
C PHE A 130 15.78 14.99 10.99
N ARG A 131 15.54 15.95 11.89
CA ARG A 131 14.19 16.48 12.17
C ARG A 131 13.53 17.17 10.97
N GLN A 132 14.31 17.61 9.99
CA GLN A 132 13.82 18.28 8.79
C GLN A 132 13.74 17.33 7.58
N MET A 133 14.04 16.03 7.76
CA MET A 133 13.91 15.05 6.69
C MET A 133 12.46 14.68 6.43
N ASN A 134 12.12 14.62 5.14
CA ASN A 134 10.88 14.01 4.66
C ASN A 134 11.09 12.50 4.55
N LEU A 135 10.86 11.80 5.67
CA LEU A 135 10.96 10.34 5.74
C LEU A 135 9.79 9.69 5.00
N THR A 136 10.04 8.56 4.35
CA THR A 136 8.95 7.71 3.88
C THR A 136 8.20 7.13 5.07
N PRO A 137 6.93 6.72 4.92
CA PRO A 137 6.17 6.13 6.02
C PRO A 137 6.94 4.98 6.72
N ILE A 138 7.48 4.02 5.96
CA ILE A 138 8.30 2.93 6.53
C ILE A 138 9.51 3.46 7.31
N GLN A 139 10.21 4.46 6.78
CA GLN A 139 11.36 5.04 7.48
C GLN A 139 10.97 5.72 8.78
N SER A 140 9.83 6.42 8.82
CA SER A 140 9.39 7.11 10.04
C SER A 140 8.80 6.18 11.10
N GLY A 141 8.16 5.07 10.70
CA GLY A 141 7.53 4.11 11.60
C GLY A 141 8.40 2.93 12.04
N CYS A 142 9.35 2.47 11.21
CA CYS A 142 10.14 1.25 11.48
C CYS A 142 11.63 1.52 11.76
N CYS A 143 12.19 2.60 11.19
CA CYS A 143 13.64 2.85 11.21
C CYS A 143 14.10 3.85 12.27
N LYS A 144 13.17 4.41 13.02
CA LYS A 144 13.43 5.30 14.17
C LYS A 144 12.50 4.91 15.33
N PRO A 145 12.82 5.26 16.57
CA PRO A 145 11.85 5.19 17.65
C PRO A 145 10.78 6.28 17.49
N PRO A 146 9.61 6.12 18.12
CA PRO A 146 8.67 7.22 18.32
C PRO A 146 9.35 8.41 19.00
N LEU A 147 9.09 9.62 18.52
CA LEU A 147 9.68 10.83 19.10
C LEU A 147 9.09 11.13 20.49
N SER A 148 7.88 10.64 20.78
CA SER A 148 7.27 10.65 22.12
C SER A 148 8.07 9.89 23.17
N CYS A 149 8.96 8.97 22.76
CA CYS A 149 9.85 8.28 23.69
C CYS A 149 10.81 9.22 24.41
N GLY A 150 11.15 10.38 23.81
CA GLY A 150 12.11 11.32 24.41
C GLY A 150 13.55 10.78 24.43
N LEU A 151 13.88 9.86 23.52
CA LEU A 151 15.22 9.32 23.34
C LEU A 151 16.16 10.39 22.76
N THR A 152 17.42 10.38 23.17
CA THR A 152 18.43 11.30 22.66
C THR A 152 18.98 10.77 21.34
N TYR A 153 18.86 11.59 20.28
CA TYR A 153 19.46 11.28 18.98
C TYR A 153 20.99 11.38 19.06
N VAL A 154 21.67 10.32 18.64
CA VAL A 154 23.14 10.33 18.48
C VAL A 154 23.49 10.27 16.99
N LYS A 155 22.93 9.28 16.28
CA LYS A 155 23.08 9.04 14.83
C LYS A 155 21.80 8.39 14.30
N PRO A 156 21.57 8.28 12.97
CA PRO A 156 20.30 7.79 12.43
C PRO A 156 19.81 6.44 13.00
N ASN A 157 20.72 5.51 13.25
CA ASN A 157 20.46 4.18 13.79
C ASN A 157 20.76 4.03 15.30
N ILE A 158 21.22 5.09 15.97
CA ILE A 158 21.62 5.03 17.39
C ILE A 158 20.91 6.12 18.18
N TRP A 159 20.07 5.66 19.10
CA TRP A 159 19.31 6.49 20.03
C TRP A 159 19.59 6.03 21.46
N THR A 160 19.85 6.97 22.37
CA THR A 160 20.21 6.67 23.75
C THR A 160 19.13 7.08 24.74
N MET A 161 18.91 6.21 25.74
CA MET A 161 18.01 6.49 26.85
C MET A 161 18.71 7.39 27.88
N SER A 162 17.94 8.29 28.50
CA SER A 162 18.44 9.04 29.65
C SER A 162 18.60 8.12 30.86
N ARG A 163 19.40 8.53 31.86
CA ARG A 163 19.59 7.77 33.11
C ARG A 163 18.29 7.56 33.90
N TYR A 164 17.28 8.42 33.68
CA TYR A 164 15.98 8.40 34.35
C TYR A 164 14.85 8.15 33.33
N TYR A 165 15.01 7.14 32.48
CA TYR A 165 14.04 6.80 31.47
C TYR A 165 12.86 6.01 32.07
N ASN A 166 11.68 6.59 32.06
CA ASN A 166 10.47 6.02 32.67
C ASN A 166 9.26 5.99 31.71
N ASN A 167 9.51 5.95 30.40
CA ASN A 167 8.41 5.87 29.44
C ASN A 167 7.78 4.47 29.44
N VAL A 168 6.46 4.43 29.59
CA VAL A 168 5.65 3.21 29.67
C VAL A 168 5.01 2.81 28.33
N GLU A 169 5.15 3.63 27.29
CA GLU A 169 4.66 3.35 25.92
C GLU A 169 5.35 2.10 25.37
N ASP A 170 4.56 1.17 24.82
CA ASP A 170 5.05 -0.17 24.46
C ASP A 170 6.03 -0.16 23.27
N ASP A 171 5.81 0.72 22.29
CA ASP A 171 6.75 0.94 21.19
C ASP A 171 8.12 1.41 21.68
N CYS A 172 8.14 2.21 22.74
CA CYS A 172 9.35 2.72 23.34
C CYS A 172 10.18 1.65 24.06
N LYS A 173 9.52 0.60 24.58
CA LYS A 173 10.20 -0.58 25.17
C LYS A 173 10.69 -1.56 24.10
N THR A 174 10.01 -1.58 22.96
CA THR A 174 10.29 -2.51 21.86
C THR A 174 11.46 -2.04 20.99
N TRP A 175 11.73 -0.73 20.93
CA TRP A 175 12.86 -0.17 20.18
C TRP A 175 14.22 -0.75 20.57
N ASN A 176 15.05 -1.06 19.56
CA ASN A 176 16.43 -1.49 19.76
C ASN A 176 17.38 -0.95 18.68
N ASN A 177 18.60 -0.53 19.04
CA ASN A 177 19.59 -0.01 18.09
C ASN A 177 20.23 -1.08 17.18
N THR A 178 19.90 -2.37 17.36
CA THR A 178 20.37 -3.44 16.47
C THR A 178 19.69 -3.38 15.11
N ALA A 179 20.48 -3.42 14.03
CA ALA A 179 20.02 -3.22 12.65
C ALA A 179 18.91 -4.19 12.19
N ASN A 180 18.83 -5.39 12.79
CA ASN A 180 17.84 -6.41 12.45
C ASN A 180 16.55 -6.35 13.29
N THR A 181 16.52 -5.52 14.34
CA THR A 181 15.41 -5.46 15.30
C THR A 181 14.70 -4.10 15.21
N LEU A 182 15.45 -2.99 15.30
CA LEU A 182 14.95 -1.61 15.19
C LEU A 182 13.58 -1.44 15.86
N CYS A 183 12.62 -0.80 15.19
CA CYS A 183 11.21 -0.77 15.59
C CYS A 183 10.37 -1.74 14.74
N PHE A 184 10.95 -2.81 14.17
CA PHE A 184 10.21 -3.71 13.29
C PHE A 184 9.11 -4.50 14.01
N ASP A 185 9.12 -4.54 15.33
CA ASP A 185 8.06 -5.19 16.13
C ASP A 185 7.12 -4.17 16.80
N CYS A 186 7.35 -2.87 16.60
CA CYS A 186 6.51 -1.80 17.13
C CYS A 186 5.16 -1.69 16.41
N ASP A 187 4.14 -1.25 17.12
CA ASP A 187 2.82 -0.96 16.56
C ASP A 187 2.88 0.23 15.59
N SER A 188 3.78 1.19 15.81
CA SER A 188 4.06 2.25 14.83
C SER A 188 4.55 1.70 13.48
N CYS A 189 5.36 0.64 13.48
CA CYS A 189 5.83 0.01 12.24
C CYS A 189 4.74 -0.83 11.58
N LYS A 190 3.92 -1.53 12.38
CA LYS A 190 2.75 -2.25 11.88
C LYS A 190 1.74 -1.29 11.25
N ALA A 191 1.42 -0.18 11.93
CA ALA A 191 0.51 0.86 11.47
C ALA A 191 0.94 1.47 10.13
N VAL A 192 2.25 1.67 9.93
CA VAL A 192 2.74 2.34 8.74
C VAL A 192 2.72 1.47 7.48
N THR A 193 2.57 0.16 7.62
CA THR A 193 2.40 -0.72 6.46
C THR A 193 1.13 -0.40 5.68
N ILE A 194 0.03 -0.02 6.37
CA ILE A 194 -1.20 0.44 5.73
C ILE A 194 -0.96 1.74 4.96
N ALA A 195 -0.34 2.72 5.61
CA ALA A 195 -0.05 4.01 4.98
C ALA A 195 0.82 3.84 3.73
N ASN A 196 1.75 2.87 3.74
CA ASN A 196 2.61 2.63 2.60
C ASN A 196 1.93 1.88 1.44
N LEU A 197 0.79 1.20 1.66
CA LEU A 197 0.00 0.59 0.57
C LEU A 197 -0.46 1.65 -0.45
N GLN A 198 -0.61 2.91 -0.03
CA GLN A 198 -0.98 4.04 -0.89
C GLN A 198 -0.01 4.28 -2.05
N ASN A 199 1.26 3.92 -1.87
CA ASN A 199 2.33 4.15 -2.85
C ASN A 199 2.50 2.98 -3.84
N THR A 200 1.52 2.07 -3.93
CA THR A 200 1.55 0.84 -4.74
C THR A 200 0.44 0.78 -5.80
N SER A 201 0.18 -0.38 -6.42
CA SER A 201 -0.97 -0.63 -7.32
C SER A 201 -2.33 -0.39 -6.62
N PHE A 202 -2.32 -0.26 -5.29
CA PHE A 202 -3.46 0.17 -4.48
C PHE A 202 -3.55 1.70 -4.33
N SER A 203 -2.77 2.49 -5.06
CA SER A 203 -2.96 3.94 -5.08
C SER A 203 -4.32 4.31 -5.67
N LEU A 204 -4.95 5.35 -5.13
CA LEU A 204 -6.21 5.89 -5.65
C LEU A 204 -6.09 6.24 -7.14
N THR A 205 -4.98 6.87 -7.52
CA THR A 205 -4.72 7.28 -8.91
C THR A 205 -4.73 6.09 -9.87
N PHE A 206 -4.06 4.99 -9.53
CA PHE A 206 -4.03 3.80 -10.38
C PHE A 206 -5.41 3.14 -10.49
N ASN A 207 -6.18 3.08 -9.40
CA ASN A 207 -7.53 2.52 -9.44
C ASN A 207 -8.48 3.39 -10.28
N ILE A 208 -8.43 4.72 -10.17
CA ILE A 208 -9.23 5.65 -10.98
C ILE A 208 -8.87 5.49 -12.46
N LEU A 209 -7.58 5.51 -12.81
CA LEU A 209 -7.12 5.34 -14.18
C LEU A 209 -7.59 4.01 -14.77
N HIS A 210 -7.51 2.93 -13.99
CA HIS A 210 -7.96 1.61 -14.38
C HIS A 210 -9.47 1.54 -14.64
N ILE A 211 -10.29 2.19 -13.79
CA ILE A 211 -11.75 2.28 -13.99
C ILE A 211 -12.05 3.04 -15.30
N VAL A 212 -11.43 4.21 -15.51
CA VAL A 212 -11.64 5.02 -16.71
C VAL A 212 -11.26 4.25 -17.98
N PHE A 213 -10.11 3.59 -17.97
CA PHE A 213 -9.65 2.77 -19.09
C PHE A 213 -10.60 1.60 -19.38
N SER A 214 -11.14 0.98 -18.33
CA SER A 214 -12.09 -0.11 -18.51
C SER A 214 -13.41 0.37 -19.09
N LEU A 215 -13.93 1.49 -18.60
CA LEU A 215 -15.15 2.11 -19.12
C LEU A 215 -15.01 2.48 -20.60
N SER A 216 -13.85 3.00 -21.03
CA SER A 216 -13.64 3.31 -22.45
C SER A 216 -13.69 2.06 -23.34
N ILE A 217 -13.10 0.94 -22.90
CA ILE A 217 -13.22 -0.36 -23.59
C ILE A 217 -14.68 -0.81 -23.65
N GLY A 218 -15.42 -0.71 -22.54
CA GLY A 218 -16.83 -1.07 -22.48
C GLY A 218 -17.69 -0.25 -23.45
N ILE A 219 -17.43 1.06 -23.56
CA ILE A 219 -18.13 1.96 -24.49
C ILE A 219 -17.85 1.57 -25.95
N VAL A 220 -16.58 1.31 -26.31
CA VAL A 220 -16.21 0.87 -27.66
C VAL A 220 -16.88 -0.47 -28.00
N GLY A 221 -16.87 -1.42 -27.06
CA GLY A 221 -17.56 -2.70 -27.21
C GLY A 221 -19.06 -2.53 -27.43
N TRP A 222 -19.70 -1.62 -26.70
CA TRP A 222 -21.13 -1.32 -26.83
C TRP A 222 -21.48 -0.79 -28.22
N PHE A 223 -20.72 0.17 -28.74
CA PHE A 223 -20.92 0.69 -30.09
C PHE A 223 -20.70 -0.39 -31.17
N ALA A 224 -19.73 -1.28 -30.98
CA ALA A 224 -19.49 -2.39 -31.89
C ALA A 224 -20.69 -3.36 -31.93
N TRP A 225 -21.26 -3.69 -30.77
CA TRP A 225 -22.46 -4.53 -30.67
C TRP A 225 -23.68 -3.88 -31.31
N LEU A 226 -23.93 -2.58 -31.05
CA LEU A 226 -25.03 -1.84 -31.68
C LEU A 226 -24.94 -1.82 -33.21
N ARG A 227 -23.73 -1.72 -33.75
CA ARG A 227 -23.51 -1.79 -35.20
C ARG A 227 -23.90 -3.15 -35.77
N ILE A 228 -23.51 -4.23 -35.09
CA ILE A 228 -23.83 -5.60 -35.51
C ILE A 228 -25.35 -5.84 -35.47
N LEU A 229 -26.03 -5.37 -34.43
CA LEU A 229 -27.50 -5.47 -34.35
C LEU A 229 -28.19 -4.78 -35.52
N ARG A 230 -27.72 -3.59 -35.92
CA ARG A 230 -28.26 -2.88 -37.08
C ARG A 230 -28.01 -3.62 -38.40
N GLU A 231 -26.86 -4.28 -38.54
CA GLU A 231 -26.56 -5.10 -39.72
C GLU A 231 -27.43 -6.37 -39.78
N THR A 232 -27.98 -6.85 -38.66
CA THR A 232 -28.87 -8.02 -38.65
C THR A 232 -30.35 -7.69 -38.85
N GLU A 233 -30.76 -6.44 -38.64
CA GLU A 233 -32.14 -5.97 -38.84
C GLU A 233 -32.43 -5.48 -40.27
N ASN A 234 -31.40 -5.11 -41.03
CA ASN A 234 -31.48 -4.70 -42.45
C ASN A 234 -31.26 -5.89 -43.40
#